data_AF-A0A1V5K8B3-F1
#
_entry.id   AF-A0A1V5K8B3-F1
#
_cell.length_a   1.000
_cell.length_b   1.000
_cell.length_c   1.000
_cell.angle_alpha   90.00
_cell.angle_beta   90.00
_cell.angle_gamma   90.00
#
_symmetry.space_group_name_H-M   'P 1'
#
loop_
_entity.id
_entity.type
_entity.pdbx_description
1 polymer ?
#
loop_
_entity_poly.entity_id
_entity_poly.type
_entity_poly.pdbx_seq_one_letter_code
_entity_poly.pdbx_strand_id
1 'polypeptide(L)'
;MHTDNALQLPRHQHQPGDGVPAAVPRASSTLQLPQSYGTTRCVLQARDPKWLHAWWEACQSEWEFALARVGGDKALASVVLRVYNLGPDEHADMAHAPWWYTPVNQFADRWLFEAPQAGCFYRAEVGLLGKGGLFARVAVSNTAQTPRLAPCTRHRTRVAAWSGSLRRRPSI
;
A
#
# COMPACT_ATOMS: atom_id res chain seq x y z
N MET A 1 -10.41 -64.38 -40.91
CA MET A 1 -11.45 -64.23 -39.88
C MET A 1 -11.02 -65.04 -38.67
N HIS A 2 -10.45 -64.34 -37.68
CA HIS A 2 -10.93 -64.26 -36.27
C HIS A 2 -10.66 -65.54 -35.44
N THR A 3 -9.58 -65.50 -34.62
CA THR A 3 -9.56 -65.50 -33.12
C THR A 3 -9.59 -66.93 -32.56
N ASP A 4 -8.79 -67.33 -31.57
CA ASP A 4 -8.70 -66.75 -30.23
C ASP A 4 -7.47 -67.37 -29.52
N ASN A 5 -6.58 -66.55 -28.94
CA ASN A 5 -5.42 -67.01 -28.17
C ASN A 5 -5.63 -66.64 -26.70
N ALA A 6 -6.20 -67.58 -25.95
CA ALA A 6 -6.36 -67.48 -24.52
C ALA A 6 -5.06 -67.91 -23.82
N LEU A 7 -4.21 -66.93 -23.47
CA LEU A 7 -3.17 -67.11 -22.47
C LEU A 7 -3.32 -66.05 -21.37
N GLN A 8 -3.92 -66.54 -20.29
CA GLN A 8 -3.95 -66.04 -18.93
C GLN A 8 -2.84 -65.03 -18.59
N LEU A 9 -3.22 -63.79 -18.28
CA LEU A 9 -2.30 -62.78 -17.75
C LEU A 9 -1.90 -63.15 -16.31
N PRO A 10 -0.60 -63.14 -15.96
CA PRO A 10 -0.16 -63.39 -14.60
C PRO A 10 -0.62 -62.24 -13.68
N ARG A 11 -1.11 -62.60 -12.49
CA ARG A 11 -1.43 -61.66 -11.41
C ARG A 11 -0.17 -60.85 -11.08
N HIS A 12 -0.15 -59.58 -11.48
CA HIS A 12 0.89 -58.65 -11.08
C HIS A 12 0.88 -58.52 -9.55
N GLN A 13 1.96 -58.99 -8.93
CA GLN A 13 2.27 -58.72 -7.53
C GLN A 13 2.40 -57.20 -7.35
N HIS A 14 1.66 -56.64 -6.38
CA HIS A 14 1.90 -55.27 -5.92
C HIS A 14 3.26 -55.22 -5.22
N GLN A 15 4.26 -54.59 -5.85
CA GLN A 15 5.36 -53.99 -5.11
C GLN A 15 4.84 -52.71 -4.46
N PRO A 16 5.01 -52.48 -3.14
CA PRO A 16 4.85 -51.14 -2.61
C PRO A 16 5.98 -50.30 -3.18
N GLY A 17 5.64 -49.39 -4.09
CA GLY A 17 6.60 -48.41 -4.58
C GLY A 17 6.98 -47.49 -3.42
N ASP A 18 8.27 -47.49 -3.05
CA ASP A 18 8.90 -46.42 -2.28
C ASP A 18 8.98 -45.15 -3.15
N GLY A 19 7.81 -44.62 -3.50
CA GLY A 19 7.65 -43.35 -4.18
C GLY A 19 7.84 -42.25 -3.16
N VAL A 20 9.08 -41.94 -2.78
CA VAL A 20 9.38 -40.60 -2.29
C VAL A 20 8.98 -39.68 -3.44
N PRO A 21 7.98 -38.80 -3.29
CA PRO A 21 7.70 -37.85 -4.36
C PRO A 21 8.97 -37.05 -4.55
N ALA A 22 9.52 -37.06 -5.77
CA ALA A 22 10.66 -36.25 -6.14
C ALA A 22 10.37 -34.84 -5.62
N ALA A 23 11.13 -34.41 -4.61
CA ALA A 23 10.99 -33.09 -4.05
C ALA A 23 11.22 -32.15 -5.22
N VAL A 24 10.15 -31.51 -5.71
CA VAL A 24 10.26 -30.42 -6.67
C VAL A 24 11.26 -29.47 -6.01
N PRO A 25 12.45 -29.22 -6.59
CA PRO A 25 13.36 -28.26 -6.01
C PRO A 25 12.56 -26.97 -5.95
N ARG A 26 12.17 -26.57 -4.74
CA ARG A 26 11.63 -25.23 -4.51
C ARG A 26 12.74 -24.34 -5.00
N ALA A 27 12.55 -23.77 -6.18
CA ALA A 27 13.44 -22.76 -6.70
C ALA A 27 13.47 -21.69 -5.62
N SER A 28 14.52 -21.74 -4.82
CA SER A 28 14.83 -20.74 -3.83
C SER A 28 15.47 -19.63 -4.63
N SER A 29 14.71 -19.04 -5.56
CA SER A 29 15.06 -17.73 -6.05
C SER A 29 14.91 -16.86 -4.82
N THR A 30 16.06 -16.53 -4.22
CA THR A 30 16.20 -15.30 -3.48
C THR A 30 15.86 -14.18 -4.46
N LEU A 31 14.56 -13.96 -4.67
CA LEU A 31 14.00 -12.79 -5.31
C LEU A 31 14.35 -11.63 -4.38
N GLN A 32 15.61 -11.20 -4.45
CA GLN A 32 16.03 -9.95 -3.84
C GLN A 32 15.25 -8.87 -4.57
N LEU A 33 14.28 -8.28 -3.87
CA LEU A 33 13.59 -7.13 -4.42
C LEU A 33 14.64 -6.06 -4.72
N PRO A 34 14.53 -5.36 -5.86
CA PRO A 34 15.37 -4.20 -6.13
C PRO A 34 15.33 -3.23 -4.95
N GLN A 35 16.48 -2.64 -4.62
CA GLN A 35 16.57 -1.62 -3.58
C GLN A 35 15.73 -0.37 -3.93
N SER A 36 15.52 -0.14 -5.23
CA SER A 36 14.66 0.90 -5.76
C SER A 36 14.00 0.40 -7.06
N TYR A 37 12.76 0.82 -7.31
CA TYR A 37 12.00 0.55 -8.53
C TYR A 37 12.32 1.52 -9.67
N GLY A 38 13.25 2.46 -9.47
CA GLY A 38 13.73 3.38 -10.50
C GLY A 38 12.65 4.35 -11.00
N THR A 39 11.57 4.50 -10.23
CA THR A 39 10.43 5.35 -10.56
C THR A 39 10.16 6.29 -9.41
N THR A 40 10.02 7.57 -9.72
CA THR A 40 9.66 8.58 -8.72
C THR A 40 8.22 8.36 -8.25
N ARG A 41 8.05 8.02 -6.98
CA ARG A 41 6.78 7.74 -6.34
C ARG A 41 6.75 8.30 -4.92
N CYS A 42 5.62 8.87 -4.54
CA CYS A 42 5.33 9.19 -3.15
C CYS A 42 3.97 8.58 -2.80
N VAL A 43 3.86 7.98 -1.62
CA VAL A 43 2.66 7.33 -1.13
C VAL A 43 2.40 7.80 0.29
N LEU A 44 1.16 8.21 0.55
CA LEU A 44 0.68 8.59 1.87
C LEU A 44 -0.38 7.61 2.33
N GLN A 45 -0.27 7.16 3.57
CA GLN A 45 -1.17 6.19 4.20
C GLN A 45 -1.54 6.65 5.61
N ALA A 46 -2.82 6.56 5.95
CA ALA A 46 -3.26 6.73 7.33
C ALA A 46 -2.94 5.48 8.14
N ARG A 47 -2.21 5.65 9.24
CA ARG A 47 -1.93 4.56 10.19
C ARG A 47 -3.05 4.46 11.22
N ASP A 48 -3.48 5.61 11.75
CA ASP A 48 -4.56 5.73 12.72
C ASP A 48 -5.19 7.15 12.60
N PRO A 49 -6.20 7.52 13.41
CA PRO A 49 -6.84 8.84 13.32
C PRO A 49 -5.90 10.04 13.48
N LYS A 50 -4.72 9.85 14.09
CA LYS A 50 -3.76 10.90 14.43
C LYS A 50 -2.40 10.72 13.77
N TRP A 51 -2.16 9.64 13.03
CA TRP A 51 -0.85 9.38 12.44
C TRP A 51 -0.93 9.03 10.96
N LEU A 52 -0.05 9.68 10.19
CA LEU A 52 0.17 9.45 8.78
C LEU A 52 1.57 8.91 8.55
N HIS A 53 1.67 7.93 7.66
CA HIS A 53 2.91 7.36 7.19
C HIS A 53 3.09 7.72 5.72
N ALA A 54 4.19 8.41 5.41
CA ALA A 54 4.62 8.67 4.05
C ALA A 54 5.82 7.80 3.72
N TRP A 55 5.84 7.25 2.51
CA TRP A 55 7.01 6.62 1.91
C TRP A 55 7.20 7.16 0.51
N TRP A 56 8.44 7.38 0.11
CA TRP A 56 8.78 7.88 -1.21
C TRP A 56 10.06 7.24 -1.73
N GLU A 57 10.09 7.13 -3.04
CA GLU A 57 11.26 6.80 -3.82
C GLU A 57 11.38 7.86 -4.92
N ALA A 58 12.55 8.38 -5.17
CA ALA A 58 12.74 9.39 -6.21
C ALA A 58 14.07 9.17 -6.90
N CYS A 59 14.05 9.26 -8.23
CA CYS A 59 15.27 9.18 -9.02
C CYS A 59 16.21 10.33 -8.67
N GLN A 60 17.51 10.05 -8.73
CA GLN A 60 18.56 11.03 -8.44
C GLN A 60 18.43 12.29 -9.32
N SER A 61 18.00 12.13 -10.58
CA SER A 61 17.73 13.25 -11.49
C SER A 61 16.65 14.21 -10.97
N GLU A 62 15.57 13.72 -10.36
CA GLU A 62 14.51 14.57 -9.81
C GLU A 62 15.01 15.41 -8.63
N TRP A 63 15.88 14.82 -7.80
CA TRP A 63 16.56 15.55 -6.72
C TRP A 63 17.49 16.64 -7.26
N GLU A 64 18.22 16.35 -8.34
CA GLU A 64 19.11 17.33 -8.99
C GLU A 64 18.32 18.48 -9.63
N PHE A 65 17.20 18.19 -10.30
CA PHE A 65 16.30 19.21 -10.83
C PHE A 65 15.68 20.07 -9.73
N ALA A 66 15.24 19.45 -8.63
CA ALA A 66 14.74 20.19 -7.47
C ALA A 66 15.84 21.05 -6.84
N LEU A 67 17.07 20.54 -6.75
CA LEU A 67 18.21 21.26 -6.20
C LEU A 67 18.55 22.50 -7.04
N ALA A 68 18.59 22.35 -8.36
CA ALA A 68 18.78 23.46 -9.28
C ALA A 68 17.73 24.57 -9.11
N ARG A 69 16.47 24.19 -8.85
CA ARG A 69 15.37 25.14 -8.59
C ARG A 69 15.53 25.89 -7.27
N VAL A 70 16.17 25.32 -6.25
CA VAL A 70 16.38 26.00 -4.95
C VAL A 70 17.73 26.71 -4.82
N GLY A 71 18.49 26.82 -5.91
CA GLY A 71 19.76 27.56 -5.96
C GLY A 71 21.03 26.71 -6.06
N GLY A 72 20.91 25.39 -6.20
CA GLY A 72 22.04 24.50 -6.52
C GLY A 72 22.90 24.08 -5.32
N ASP A 73 22.80 24.75 -4.18
CA ASP A 73 23.62 24.44 -3.01
C ASP A 73 22.93 23.41 -2.10
N LYS A 74 23.43 22.17 -2.13
CA LYS A 74 22.90 21.04 -1.34
C LYS A 74 23.05 21.26 0.17
N ALA A 75 24.08 21.98 0.62
CA ALA A 75 24.27 22.26 2.04
C ALA A 75 23.23 23.26 2.59
N LEU A 76 22.60 24.02 1.70
CA LEU A 76 21.59 25.03 2.03
C LEU A 76 20.16 24.54 1.77
N ALA A 77 19.99 23.34 1.24
CA ALA A 77 18.71 22.73 0.92
C ALA A 77 18.33 21.67 1.97
N SER A 78 17.14 21.80 2.55
CA SER A 78 16.60 20.83 3.50
C SER A 78 15.53 19.97 2.83
N VAL A 79 15.56 18.66 3.05
CA VAL A 79 14.47 17.77 2.61
C VAL A 79 13.28 17.96 3.55
N VAL A 80 12.12 18.23 2.97
CA VAL A 80 10.87 18.46 3.73
C VAL A 80 9.70 17.74 3.07
N LEU A 81 8.71 17.39 3.89
CA LEU A 81 7.37 17.05 3.44
C LEU A 81 6.48 18.28 3.60
N ARG A 82 5.89 18.75 2.50
CA ARG A 82 4.80 19.72 2.53
C ARG A 82 3.49 18.97 2.61
N VAL A 83 2.81 19.06 3.74
CA VAL A 83 1.57 18.32 4.01
C VAL A 83 0.39 19.28 3.94
N TYR A 84 -0.65 18.86 3.21
CA TYR A 84 -1.92 19.56 3.05
C TYR A 84 -3.01 18.83 3.82
N ASN A 85 -3.82 19.58 4.57
CA ASN A 85 -5.07 19.10 5.12
C ASN A 85 -6.22 19.57 4.23
N LEU A 86 -6.82 18.64 3.50
CA LEU A 86 -7.95 18.90 2.60
C LEU A 86 -9.30 18.93 3.34
N GLY A 87 -9.31 18.66 4.65
CA GLY A 87 -10.54 18.64 5.44
C GLY A 87 -11.34 17.34 5.24
N PRO A 88 -12.63 17.31 5.64
CA PRO A 88 -13.45 16.11 5.62
C PRO A 88 -13.98 15.73 4.22
N ASP A 89 -13.82 16.61 3.22
CA ASP A 89 -14.33 16.42 1.87
C ASP A 89 -13.21 15.99 0.91
N GLU A 90 -13.41 14.88 0.21
CA GLU A 90 -12.40 14.28 -0.68
C GLU A 90 -12.00 15.20 -1.85
N HIS A 91 -12.94 16.03 -2.30
CA HIS A 91 -12.80 16.91 -3.47
C HIS A 91 -12.44 18.34 -3.10
N ALA A 92 -11.98 18.59 -1.87
CA ALA A 92 -11.58 19.92 -1.46
C ALA A 92 -10.42 20.45 -2.32
N ASP A 93 -10.46 21.74 -2.61
CA ASP A 93 -9.43 22.39 -3.43
C ASP A 93 -8.11 22.48 -2.66
N MET A 94 -7.08 21.84 -3.21
CA MET A 94 -5.72 21.86 -2.65
C MET A 94 -5.10 23.26 -2.68
N ALA A 95 -5.52 24.15 -3.59
CA ALA A 95 -4.96 25.49 -3.71
C ALA A 95 -5.21 26.37 -2.46
N HIS A 96 -6.33 26.14 -1.78
CA HIS A 96 -6.74 26.87 -0.58
C HIS A 96 -6.61 26.03 0.70
N ALA A 97 -6.14 24.79 0.60
CA ALA A 97 -5.98 23.91 1.73
C ALA A 97 -4.85 24.40 2.66
N PRO A 98 -5.07 24.41 4.00
CA PRO A 98 -4.00 24.69 4.94
C PRO A 98 -2.88 23.65 4.83
N TRP A 99 -1.64 24.11 4.88
CA TRP A 99 -0.46 23.28 4.75
C TRP A 99 0.67 23.69 5.69
N TRP A 100 1.59 22.77 5.96
CA TRP A 100 2.78 23.01 6.75
C TRP A 100 3.96 22.17 6.24
N TYR A 101 5.18 22.54 6.65
CA TYR A 101 6.37 21.75 6.40
C TYR A 101 6.65 20.83 7.60
N THR A 102 6.91 19.57 7.31
CA THR A 102 7.47 18.59 8.24
C THR A 102 8.91 18.32 7.79
N PRO A 103 9.93 18.79 8.53
CA PRO A 103 11.32 18.50 8.19
C PRO A 103 11.58 17.00 8.34
N VAL A 104 12.31 16.43 7.39
CA VAL A 104 12.70 15.01 7.40
C VAL A 104 14.21 14.89 7.28
N ASN A 105 14.74 13.73 7.65
CA ASN A 105 16.17 13.46 7.45
C ASN A 105 16.49 13.45 5.94
N GLN A 106 17.64 14.02 5.56
CA GLN A 106 18.09 14.11 4.17
C GLN A 106 18.25 12.75 3.45
N PHE A 107 18.39 11.66 4.21
CA PHE A 107 18.50 10.30 3.70
C PHE A 107 17.25 9.43 3.97
N ALA A 108 16.19 10.02 4.53
CA ALA A 108 14.96 9.28 4.77
C ALA A 108 14.22 9.01 3.45
N ASP A 109 13.68 7.80 3.35
CA ASP A 109 12.75 7.35 2.32
C ASP A 109 11.31 7.23 2.87
N ARG A 110 11.15 7.39 4.18
CA ARG A 110 9.87 7.30 4.88
C ARG A 110 9.82 8.19 6.10
N TRP A 111 8.62 8.57 6.47
CA TRP A 111 8.37 9.35 7.67
C TRP A 111 7.01 9.03 8.29
N LEU A 112 6.96 9.05 9.61
CA LEU A 112 5.73 8.96 10.39
C LEU A 112 5.50 10.31 11.07
N PHE A 113 4.36 10.94 10.82
CA PHE A 113 4.05 12.26 11.37
C PHE A 113 2.58 12.35 11.80
N GLU A 114 2.31 13.33 12.67
CA GLU A 114 0.98 13.52 13.24
C GLU A 114 0.04 14.18 12.22
N ALA A 115 -1.19 13.66 12.16
CA ALA A 115 -2.33 14.25 11.49
C ALA A 115 -3.07 15.16 12.48
N PRO A 116 -3.12 16.49 12.26
CA PRO A 116 -3.73 17.41 13.22
C PRO A 116 -5.22 17.14 13.48
N GLN A 117 -5.92 16.55 12.51
CA GLN A 117 -7.35 16.29 12.56
C GLN A 117 -7.69 14.87 12.07
N ALA A 118 -8.51 14.16 12.84
CA ALA A 118 -9.04 12.86 12.47
C ALA A 118 -10.19 12.97 11.48
N GLY A 119 -10.40 11.97 10.63
CA GLY A 119 -11.50 11.94 9.66
C GLY A 119 -11.30 12.86 8.46
N CYS A 120 -10.09 13.37 8.24
CA CYS A 120 -9.76 14.31 7.16
C CYS A 120 -8.94 13.64 6.07
N PHE A 121 -9.05 14.19 4.87
CA PHE A 121 -8.22 13.86 3.72
C PHE A 121 -6.93 14.68 3.76
N TYR A 122 -5.82 14.02 3.48
CA TYR A 122 -4.49 14.59 3.48
C TYR A 122 -3.78 14.29 2.17
N ARG A 123 -2.89 15.19 1.78
CA ARG A 123 -1.98 14.99 0.65
C ARG A 123 -0.60 15.53 1.02
N ALA A 124 0.46 14.89 0.56
CA ALA A 124 1.82 15.28 0.86
C ALA A 124 2.64 15.44 -0.42
N GLU A 125 3.57 16.38 -0.38
CA GLU A 125 4.58 16.57 -1.40
C GLU A 125 5.97 16.51 -0.76
N VAL A 126 6.83 15.64 -1.25
CA VAL A 126 8.24 15.61 -0.85
C VAL A 126 9.05 16.53 -1.75
N GLY A 127 9.96 17.29 -1.16
CA GLY A 127 10.80 18.22 -1.91
C GLY A 127 11.94 18.82 -1.11
N LEU A 128 12.62 19.77 -1.73
CA LEU A 128 13.71 20.55 -1.15
C LEU A 128 13.22 21.95 -0.80
N LEU A 129 13.58 22.42 0.39
CA LEU A 129 13.39 23.78 0.86
C LEU A 129 14.75 24.48 0.93
N GLY A 130 14.96 25.48 0.08
CA GLY A 130 16.18 26.31 0.11
C GLY A 130 16.12 27.39 1.19
N LYS A 131 17.27 27.98 1.52
CA LYS A 131 17.40 29.07 2.51
C LYS A 131 16.48 30.27 2.27
N GLY A 132 16.08 30.54 1.03
CA GLY A 132 15.16 31.62 0.67
C GLY A 132 13.67 31.29 0.89
N GLY A 133 13.34 30.14 1.48
CA GLY A 133 11.95 29.67 1.59
C GLY A 133 11.38 29.11 0.28
N LEU A 134 12.22 29.03 -0.76
CA LEU A 134 11.85 28.47 -2.05
C LEU A 134 11.74 26.94 -1.94
N PHE A 135 10.56 26.43 -2.26
CA PHE A 135 10.28 25.01 -2.24
C PHE A 135 10.26 24.45 -3.66
N ALA A 136 11.07 23.42 -3.89
CA ALA A 136 11.06 22.63 -5.12
C ALA A 136 10.57 21.22 -4.84
N ARG A 137 9.43 20.89 -5.42
CA ARG A 137 8.78 19.59 -5.32
C ARG A 137 9.52 18.52 -6.13
N VAL A 138 9.66 17.34 -5.55
CA VAL A 138 10.24 16.14 -6.17
C VAL A 138 9.14 15.14 -6.52
N ALA A 139 8.24 14.84 -5.57
CA ALA A 139 7.15 13.89 -5.81
C ALA A 139 5.89 14.26 -5.02
N VAL A 140 4.75 13.75 -5.48
CA VAL A 140 3.42 14.01 -4.89
C VAL A 140 2.75 12.71 -4.52
N SER A 141 2.13 12.67 -3.35
CA SER A 141 1.38 11.51 -2.89
C SER A 141 -0.02 11.44 -3.50
N ASN A 142 -0.62 10.26 -3.35
CA ASN A 142 -2.07 10.10 -3.36
C ASN A 142 -2.72 10.91 -2.22
N THR A 143 -4.04 11.09 -2.32
CA THR A 143 -4.85 11.55 -1.19
C THR A 143 -5.12 10.37 -0.26
N ALA A 144 -4.98 10.57 1.05
CA ALA A 144 -5.24 9.56 2.08
C ALA A 144 -6.19 10.12 3.14
N GLN A 145 -7.21 9.35 3.51
CA GLN A 145 -8.14 9.73 4.57
C GLN A 145 -7.72 9.11 5.90
N THR A 146 -7.63 9.91 6.97
CA THR A 146 -7.50 9.37 8.32
C THR A 146 -8.85 8.84 8.80
N PRO A 147 -8.89 7.71 9.55
CA PRO A 147 -10.10 7.27 10.20
C PRO A 147 -10.66 8.32 11.17
N ARG A 148 -11.96 8.27 11.43
CA ARG A 148 -12.57 9.10 12.48
C ARG A 148 -12.11 8.61 13.86
N LEU A 149 -12.00 9.55 14.81
CA LEU A 149 -11.56 9.25 16.18
C LEU A 149 -12.52 8.30 16.92
N ALA A 150 -13.81 8.41 16.63
CA ALA A 150 -14.86 7.57 17.19
C ALA A 150 -15.69 6.94 16.05
N PRO A 151 -16.27 5.74 16.27
CA PRO A 151 -17.23 5.18 15.34
C PRO A 151 -18.38 6.17 15.13
N CYS A 152 -18.99 6.15 13.95
CA CYS A 152 -20.20 6.92 13.75
C CYS A 152 -21.28 6.41 14.72
N THR A 153 -21.97 7.31 15.43
CA THR A 153 -23.05 6.95 16.37
C THR A 153 -24.27 6.34 15.67
N ARG A 154 -24.26 6.21 14.34
CA ARG A 154 -25.33 5.60 13.56
C ARG A 154 -25.17 4.08 13.52
N HIS A 155 -25.45 3.44 14.65
CA HIS A 155 -25.71 1.99 14.65
C HIS A 155 -27.04 1.73 13.92
N ARG A 156 -26.99 1.48 12.61
CA ARG A 156 -28.17 0.94 11.90
C ARG A 156 -28.20 -0.57 12.11
N THR A 157 -28.66 -1.00 13.28
CA THR A 157 -28.98 -2.40 13.52
C THR A 157 -30.18 -2.76 12.67
N ARG A 158 -29.96 -3.22 11.44
CA ARG A 158 -31.01 -3.83 10.64
C ARG A 158 -31.11 -5.28 11.10
N VAL A 159 -31.97 -5.54 12.09
CA VAL A 159 -32.33 -6.92 12.42
C VAL A 159 -33.08 -7.45 11.21
N ALA A 160 -32.42 -8.29 10.41
CA ALA A 160 -33.13 -9.13 9.46
C ALA A 160 -33.93 -10.11 10.30
N ALA A 161 -35.21 -9.78 10.53
CA ALA A 161 -36.17 -10.73 11.05
C ALA A 161 -36.27 -11.84 10.01
N TRP A 162 -35.51 -12.92 10.22
CA TRP A 162 -35.58 -14.12 9.40
C TRP A 162 -36.95 -14.76 9.64
N SER A 163 -37.90 -14.51 8.74
CA SER A 163 -39.23 -15.12 8.75
C SER A 163 -39.23 -16.42 7.95
N GLY A 164 -38.36 -17.36 8.31
CA GLY A 164 -38.41 -18.72 7.76
C GLY A 164 -39.44 -19.55 8.53
N SER A 165 -40.61 -19.78 7.93
CA SER A 165 -41.55 -20.78 8.44
C SER A 165 -40.99 -22.19 8.18
N LEU A 166 -40.73 -22.97 9.23
CA LEU A 166 -40.43 -24.39 9.09
C LEU A 166 -41.71 -25.12 8.65
N ARG A 167 -41.84 -25.42 7.35
CA ARG A 167 -42.79 -26.44 6.90
C ARG A 167 -42.26 -27.82 7.31
N ARG A 168 -42.90 -28.42 8.33
CA ARG A 168 -42.73 -29.85 8.63
C ARG A 168 -43.23 -30.65 7.43
N ARG A 169 -42.39 -31.54 6.90
CA ARG A 169 -42.79 -32.56 5.92
C ARG A 169 -43.69 -33.60 6.60
N PRO A 170 -44.80 -34.03 5.99
CA PRO A 170 -45.52 -35.20 6.48
C PRO A 170 -44.72 -36.46 6.17
N SER A 171 -44.69 -37.39 7.12
CA SER A 171 -44.21 -38.76 6.93
C SER A 171 -45.29 -39.58 6.20
N ILE A 172 -44.82 -40.54 5.39
CA ILE A 172 -45.55 -41.53 4.58
C ILE A 172 -46.78 -42.10 5.30
#